data_AF-A0A7S2J6M6-F1
#
_entry.id   AF-A0A7S2J6M6-F1
#
_cell.length_a   1.000
_cell.length_b   1.000
_cell.length_c   1.000
_cell.angle_alpha   90.00
_cell.angle_beta   90.00
_cell.angle_gamma   90.00
#
_symmetry.space_group_name_H-M   'P 1'
#
loop_
_entity.id
_entity.type
_entity.pdbx_description
1 polymer ?
#
loop_
_entity_poly.entity_id
_entity_poly.type
_entity_poly.pdbx_seq_one_letter_code
_entity_poly.pdbx_strand_id
1 'polypeptide(L)'
;DASYLSPNVNVATRLEAATVQFGVWMLVSHFMIELCTAEMGRFCRLIDHVVVKGSRQPLRLYTMDLDCMELAVQVNRPERVIKNRFKIRQLREVRKNDKWSDEYTVHEAFETDDDIVQMRAKYSMEFFMRFSMAYRNYEAGEWKAARDMFLTCHYTPKSDAGRFVVTSEADWPEDGPTVTLLHFMRQ
;
A
#
# COMPACT_ATOMS: atom_id res chain seq x y z
N ASP A 1 2.08 30.66 13.09
CA ASP A 1 1.56 29.46 12.43
C ASP A 1 1.94 29.55 10.97
N ALA A 2 2.61 28.54 10.42
CA ALA A 2 3.14 28.59 9.05
C ALA A 2 2.28 27.69 8.16
N SER A 3 1.43 28.28 7.33
CA SER A 3 0.64 27.54 6.34
C SER A 3 1.49 27.25 5.11
N TYR A 4 1.57 25.97 4.71
CA TYR A 4 2.19 25.58 3.45
C TYR A 4 1.19 25.77 2.30
N LEU A 5 1.51 26.61 1.33
CA LEU A 5 0.69 26.93 0.16
C LEU A 5 1.44 26.50 -1.11
N SER A 6 1.01 25.40 -1.72
CA SER A 6 1.62 24.85 -2.94
C SER A 6 0.60 23.97 -3.66
N PRO A 7 0.68 23.83 -4.99
CA PRO A 7 -0.08 22.81 -5.72
C PRO A 7 0.08 21.39 -5.15
N ASN A 8 1.21 21.10 -4.50
CA ASN A 8 1.48 19.82 -3.84
C ASN A 8 0.48 19.52 -2.70
N VAL A 9 -0.05 20.55 -2.04
CA VAL A 9 -1.09 20.39 -1.02
C VAL A 9 -2.37 19.85 -1.64
N ASN A 10 -2.76 20.38 -2.81
CA ASN A 10 -3.94 19.92 -3.52
C ASN A 10 -3.79 18.47 -4.00
N VAL A 11 -2.58 18.05 -4.39
CA VAL A 11 -2.32 16.64 -4.74
C VAL A 11 -2.48 15.76 -3.50
N ALA A 12 -1.88 16.13 -2.36
CA ALA A 12 -2.00 15.38 -1.12
C ALA A 12 -3.46 15.22 -0.66
N THR A 13 -4.26 16.30 -0.68
CA THR A 13 -5.70 16.24 -0.35
C THR A 13 -6.48 15.31 -1.27
N ARG A 14 -6.13 15.26 -2.56
CA ARG A 14 -6.82 14.39 -3.52
C ARG A 14 -6.41 12.93 -3.38
N LEU A 15 -5.14 12.66 -3.08
CA LEU A 15 -4.69 11.31 -2.78
C LEU A 15 -5.39 10.78 -1.53
N GLU A 16 -5.52 11.61 -0.49
CA GLU A 16 -6.27 11.25 0.72
C GLU A 16 -7.74 10.92 0.39
N ALA A 17 -8.45 11.80 -0.34
CA ALA A 17 -9.83 11.53 -0.72
C ALA A 17 -9.99 10.28 -1.60
N ALA A 18 -9.00 9.97 -2.45
CA ALA A 18 -9.02 8.81 -3.34
C ALA A 18 -8.78 7.48 -2.62
N THR A 19 -8.23 7.46 -1.40
CA THR A 19 -8.02 6.23 -0.62
C THR A 19 -9.32 5.42 -0.47
N VAL A 20 -10.45 6.12 -0.31
CA VAL A 20 -11.80 5.52 -0.22
C VAL A 20 -12.17 4.80 -1.51
N GLN A 21 -11.90 5.42 -2.68
CA GLN A 21 -12.21 4.82 -3.98
C GLN A 21 -11.37 3.56 -4.22
N PHE A 22 -10.07 3.62 -3.88
CA PHE A 22 -9.16 2.50 -4.06
C PHE A 22 -9.22 1.45 -2.96
N GLY A 23 -9.95 1.69 -1.87
CA GLY A 23 -10.04 0.77 -0.73
C GLY A 23 -8.69 0.47 -0.09
N VAL A 24 -7.82 1.47 0.04
CA VAL A 24 -6.47 1.32 0.63
C VAL A 24 -6.25 2.29 1.78
N TRP A 25 -5.34 1.97 2.69
CA TRP A 25 -4.98 2.85 3.81
C TRP A 25 -4.16 4.07 3.40
N MET A 26 -3.37 3.95 2.34
CA MET A 26 -2.45 5.01 1.92
C MET A 26 -2.25 5.01 0.41
N LEU A 27 -2.31 6.20 -0.18
CA LEU A 27 -1.90 6.44 -1.56
C LEU A 27 -0.67 7.32 -1.60
N VAL A 28 0.26 6.97 -2.49
CA VAL A 28 1.55 7.61 -2.65
C VAL A 28 1.75 7.96 -4.12
N SER A 29 2.13 9.19 -4.42
CA SER A 29 2.50 9.59 -5.79
C SER A 29 3.88 9.06 -6.18
N HIS A 30 4.11 8.79 -7.46
CA HIS A 30 5.46 8.47 -7.96
C HIS A 30 6.53 9.47 -7.55
N PHE A 31 6.23 10.78 -7.47
CA PHE A 31 7.18 11.79 -6.98
C PHE A 31 7.74 11.49 -5.59
N MET A 32 6.95 10.85 -4.71
CA MET A 32 7.40 10.45 -3.37
C MET A 32 8.21 9.15 -3.45
N ILE A 33 7.79 8.21 -4.28
CA ILE A 33 8.51 6.94 -4.51
C ILE A 33 9.91 7.20 -5.08
N GLU A 34 10.07 8.17 -5.98
CA GLU A 34 11.35 8.59 -6.55
C GLU A 34 12.30 9.22 -5.52
N LEU A 35 11.78 9.70 -4.39
CA LEU A 35 12.57 10.19 -3.26
C LEU A 35 12.92 9.07 -2.25
N CYS A 36 12.28 7.91 -2.34
CA CYS A 36 12.60 6.75 -1.53
C CYS A 36 13.80 6.01 -2.10
N THR A 37 14.48 5.22 -1.24
CA THR A 37 15.48 4.27 -1.73
C THR A 37 14.80 3.16 -2.54
N ALA A 38 15.54 2.48 -3.42
CA ALA A 38 14.99 1.42 -4.26
C ALA A 38 14.40 0.26 -3.43
N GLU A 39 15.04 -0.05 -2.30
CA GLU A 39 14.64 -1.08 -1.34
C GLU A 39 13.32 -0.74 -0.64
N MET A 40 13.03 0.55 -0.44
CA MET A 40 11.76 1.00 0.11
C MET A 40 10.67 1.03 -0.98
N GLY A 41 11.03 1.46 -2.19
CA GLY A 41 10.13 1.50 -3.34
C GLY A 41 9.53 0.13 -3.68
N ARG A 42 10.26 -0.97 -3.46
CA ARG A 42 9.77 -2.34 -3.74
C ARG A 42 8.57 -2.76 -2.89
N PHE A 43 8.34 -2.13 -1.74
CA PHE A 43 7.20 -2.41 -0.88
C PHE A 43 5.93 -1.66 -1.31
N CYS A 44 6.04 -0.76 -2.28
CA CYS A 44 4.94 0.01 -2.83
C CYS A 44 4.54 -0.55 -4.21
N ARG A 45 3.27 -0.91 -4.35
CA ARG A 45 2.70 -1.42 -5.59
C ARG A 45 2.13 -0.28 -6.41
N LEU A 46 2.48 -0.18 -7.69
CA LEU A 46 1.82 0.71 -8.65
C LEU A 46 0.39 0.20 -8.89
N ILE A 47 -0.61 1.06 -8.74
CA ILE A 47 -2.03 0.68 -8.85
C ILE A 47 -2.81 1.44 -9.93
N ASP A 48 -2.36 2.63 -10.33
CA ASP A 48 -3.05 3.42 -11.37
C ASP A 48 -2.15 4.51 -11.98
N HIS A 49 -2.60 5.07 -13.10
CA HIS A 49 -2.00 6.19 -13.81
C HIS A 49 -3.08 7.20 -14.22
N VAL A 50 -3.25 8.24 -13.39
CA VAL A 50 -4.40 9.14 -13.47
C VAL A 50 -4.02 10.55 -13.90
N VAL A 51 -4.92 11.25 -14.58
CA VAL A 51 -4.84 12.70 -14.78
C VAL A 51 -5.84 13.36 -13.84
N VAL A 52 -5.31 14.16 -12.92
CA VAL A 52 -6.11 14.78 -11.86
C VAL A 52 -6.71 16.09 -12.37
N LYS A 53 -8.03 16.30 -12.22
CA LYS A 53 -8.73 17.50 -12.74
C LYS A 53 -8.02 18.81 -12.37
N GLY A 54 -7.55 19.57 -13.36
CA GLY A 54 -6.82 20.82 -13.14
C GLY A 54 -5.28 20.69 -13.20
N SER A 55 -4.75 19.46 -13.26
CA SER A 55 -3.37 19.17 -13.66
C SER A 55 -3.38 18.47 -15.01
N ARG A 56 -2.50 18.89 -15.93
CA ARG A 56 -2.25 18.15 -17.18
C ARG A 56 -1.17 17.08 -17.02
N GLN A 57 -0.41 17.14 -15.93
CA GLN A 57 0.64 16.17 -15.66
C GLN A 57 0.00 14.90 -15.08
N PRO A 58 0.16 13.75 -15.73
CA PRO A 58 -0.36 12.51 -15.22
C PRO A 58 0.43 12.07 -13.99
N LEU A 59 -0.24 11.34 -13.10
CA LEU A 59 0.27 10.91 -11.81
C LEU A 59 0.13 9.39 -11.70
N ARG A 60 1.25 8.69 -11.62
CA ARG A 60 1.28 7.29 -11.19
C ARG A 60 1.00 7.21 -9.68
N LEU A 61 0.06 6.36 -9.31
CA LEU A 61 -0.39 6.12 -7.95
C LEU A 61 0.15 4.79 -7.45
N TYR A 62 0.69 4.81 -6.24
CA TYR A 62 1.20 3.65 -5.53
C TYR A 62 0.43 3.46 -4.24
N THR A 63 0.35 2.23 -3.77
CA THR A 63 -0.12 1.89 -2.42
C THR A 63 0.96 1.12 -1.69
N MET A 64 0.93 1.20 -0.36
CA MET A 64 1.70 0.33 0.51
C MET A 64 0.75 -0.71 1.10
N ASP A 65 0.90 -1.95 0.67
CA ASP A 65 0.03 -3.04 1.07
C ASP A 65 0.27 -3.40 2.55
N LEU A 66 -0.63 -2.96 3.43
CA LEU A 66 -0.63 -3.20 4.87
C LEU A 66 -2.07 -3.47 5.30
N ASP A 67 -2.31 -4.52 6.09
CA ASP A 67 -3.60 -4.76 6.72
C ASP A 67 -3.49 -4.71 8.24
N CYS A 68 -3.80 -3.54 8.81
CA CYS A 68 -3.75 -3.37 10.26
C CYS A 68 -4.81 -4.19 11.00
N MET A 69 -5.82 -4.72 10.31
CA MET A 69 -6.86 -5.56 10.93
C MET A 69 -6.33 -6.96 11.27
N GLU A 70 -5.20 -7.36 10.69
CA GLU A 70 -4.50 -8.61 11.02
C GLU A 70 -3.73 -8.54 12.35
N LEU A 71 -3.51 -7.34 12.88
CA LEU A 71 -2.79 -7.17 14.15
C LEU A 71 -3.66 -7.54 15.35
N ALA A 72 -3.09 -8.31 16.26
CA ALA A 72 -3.73 -8.57 17.54
C ALA A 72 -3.76 -7.30 18.39
N VAL A 73 -4.91 -7.00 19.01
CA VAL A 73 -5.00 -5.90 19.97
C VAL A 73 -4.08 -6.19 21.14
N GLN A 74 -3.00 -5.43 21.26
CA GLN A 74 -2.12 -5.53 22.41
C GLN A 74 -2.88 -5.04 23.67
N VAL A 75 -3.17 -5.96 24.58
CA VAL A 75 -3.71 -5.60 25.89
C VAL A 75 -2.61 -4.86 26.64
N ASN A 76 -2.76 -3.53 26.72
CA ASN A 76 -1.85 -2.67 27.48
C ASN A 76 -1.73 -3.19 28.91
N ARG A 77 -0.68 -3.97 29.18
CA ARG A 77 -0.20 -4.15 30.54
C ARG A 77 0.35 -2.79 30.94
N PRO A 78 0.03 -2.27 32.14
CA PRO A 78 0.61 -1.01 32.57
C PRO A 78 2.12 -1.20 32.66
N GLU A 79 2.83 -0.80 31.60
CA GLU A 79 4.27 -0.60 31.68
C GLU A 79 4.54 0.40 32.80
N ARG A 80 5.74 0.34 33.38
CA ARG A 80 6.16 1.35 34.36
C ARG A 80 6.08 2.74 33.73
N VAL A 81 4.99 3.45 34.01
CA VAL A 81 4.76 4.80 33.48
C VAL A 81 5.84 5.72 34.01
N ILE A 82 6.75 6.14 33.12
CA ILE A 82 7.77 7.13 33.45
C ILE A 82 7.06 8.48 33.63
N LYS A 83 6.86 8.92 34.88
CA LYS A 83 6.22 10.22 35.14
C LYS A 83 7.13 11.43 34.88
N ASN A 84 8.45 11.21 34.86
CA ASN A 84 9.42 12.29 34.68
C ASN A 84 9.48 12.74 33.21
N ARG A 85 8.92 13.93 32.93
CA ARG A 85 8.88 14.54 31.61
C ARG A 85 10.27 14.75 30.98
N PHE A 86 11.28 15.11 31.78
CA PHE A 86 12.64 15.28 31.28
C PHE A 86 13.21 13.95 30.78
N LYS A 87 12.99 12.87 31.53
CA LYS A 87 13.40 11.52 31.13
C LYS A 87 12.67 11.06 29.86
N ILE A 88 11.37 11.33 29.73
CA ILE A 88 10.62 11.06 28.48
C ILE A 88 11.26 11.79 27.30
N ARG A 89 11.58 13.09 27.46
CA ARG A 89 12.21 13.87 26.39
C ARG A 89 13.57 13.28 26.00
N GLN A 90 14.41 12.95 26.98
CA GLN A 90 15.71 12.36 26.73
C GLN A 90 15.59 11.03 25.97
N LEU A 91 14.66 10.16 26.34
CA LEU A 91 14.39 8.90 25.62
C LEU A 91 13.90 9.13 24.18
N ARG A 92 13.09 10.17 23.94
CA ARG A 92 12.66 10.54 22.57
C ARG A 92 13.82 11.04 21.73
N GLU A 93 14.71 11.85 22.28
CA GLU A 93 15.91 12.31 21.57
C GLU A 93 16.85 11.15 21.24
N VAL A 94 17.04 10.19 22.16
CA VAL A 94 17.83 8.97 21.88
C VAL A 94 17.22 8.21 20.69
N ARG A 95 15.93 7.85 20.75
CA ARG A 95 15.26 7.12 19.65
C ARG A 95 15.28 7.89 18.32
N LYS A 96 15.18 9.22 18.38
CA LYS A 96 15.27 10.07 17.19
C LYS A 96 16.67 9.98 16.60
N ASN A 97 17.72 10.12 17.42
CA ASN A 97 19.10 10.03 16.95
C ASN A 97 19.43 8.64 16.39
N ASP A 98 18.91 7.58 17.01
CA ASP A 98 19.06 6.21 16.50
C ASP A 98 18.47 6.10 15.09
N LYS A 99 17.25 6.63 14.88
CA LYS A 99 16.59 6.67 13.55
C LYS A 99 17.23 7.64 12.56
N TRP A 100 18.06 8.57 13.03
CA TRP A 100 18.74 9.55 12.18
C TRP A 100 20.17 9.10 11.85
N SER A 101 20.63 7.99 12.42
CA SER A 101 21.90 7.37 12.08
C SER A 101 21.88 6.91 10.62
N ASP A 102 23.03 7.02 9.95
CA ASP A 102 23.21 6.51 8.58
C ASP A 102 23.07 4.99 8.49
N GLU A 103 23.22 4.28 9.62
CA GLU A 103 23.03 2.84 9.74
C GLU A 103 21.54 2.44 9.79
N TYR A 104 20.64 3.37 10.11
CA TYR A 104 19.21 3.05 10.20
C TYR A 104 18.57 3.03 8.82
N THR A 105 18.13 1.85 8.39
CA THR A 105 17.37 1.70 7.15
C THR A 105 15.93 1.29 7.44
N VAL A 106 14.97 2.03 6.86
CA VAL A 106 13.54 1.79 7.14
C VAL A 106 13.04 0.48 6.52
N HIS A 107 13.62 0.09 5.39
CA HIS A 107 13.19 -1.09 4.63
C HIS A 107 13.43 -2.41 5.40
N GLU A 108 14.42 -2.46 6.29
CA GLU A 108 14.68 -3.61 7.18
C GLU A 108 13.48 -3.90 8.09
N ALA A 109 12.75 -2.86 8.54
CA ALA A 109 11.58 -3.04 9.39
C ALA A 109 10.48 -3.84 8.67
N PHE A 110 10.37 -3.77 7.34
CA PHE A 110 9.40 -4.54 6.58
C PHE A 110 9.68 -6.04 6.52
N GLU A 111 10.91 -6.45 6.88
CA GLU A 111 11.34 -7.85 6.91
C GLU A 111 11.51 -8.38 8.34
N THR A 112 11.73 -7.49 9.31
CA THR A 112 12.12 -7.86 10.68
C THR A 112 11.11 -7.48 11.75
N ASP A 113 10.24 -6.50 11.51
CA ASP A 113 9.20 -6.09 12.46
C ASP A 113 8.00 -7.05 12.33
N ASP A 114 7.70 -7.76 13.42
CA ASP A 114 6.64 -8.76 13.46
C ASP A 114 5.27 -8.21 13.07
N ASP A 115 4.95 -6.97 13.48
CA ASP A 115 3.67 -6.33 13.18
C ASP A 115 3.60 -6.00 11.68
N ILE A 116 4.68 -5.46 11.09
CA ILE A 116 4.69 -5.16 9.65
C ILE A 116 4.62 -6.45 8.83
N VAL A 117 5.35 -7.49 9.22
CA VAL A 117 5.30 -8.81 8.56
C VAL A 117 3.88 -9.38 8.65
N GLN A 118 3.24 -9.29 9.82
CA GLN A 118 1.86 -9.76 10.02
C GLN A 118 0.86 -8.99 9.16
N MET A 119 0.92 -7.66 9.13
CA MET A 119 0.08 -6.82 8.28
C MET A 119 0.22 -7.15 6.78
N ARG A 120 1.36 -7.73 6.37
CA ARG A 120 1.66 -8.07 4.99
C ARG A 120 1.39 -9.53 4.64
N ALA A 121 1.03 -10.38 5.60
CA ALA A 121 0.96 -11.83 5.44
C ALA A 121 0.02 -12.29 4.29
N LYS A 122 -1.06 -11.54 4.03
CA LYS A 122 -2.01 -11.86 2.95
C LYS A 122 -1.50 -11.55 1.53
N TYR A 123 -0.42 -10.78 1.40
CA TYR A 123 0.15 -10.34 0.13
C TYR A 123 1.37 -11.18 -0.24
N SER A 124 1.14 -12.29 -0.94
CA SER A 124 2.21 -13.18 -1.38
C SER A 124 3.02 -12.60 -2.54
N MET A 125 4.23 -13.12 -2.74
CA MET A 125 5.02 -12.79 -3.94
C MET A 125 4.27 -13.12 -5.24
N GLU A 126 3.53 -14.24 -5.26
CA GLU A 126 2.72 -14.62 -6.40
C GLU A 126 1.60 -13.61 -6.68
N PHE A 127 0.96 -13.07 -5.63
CA PHE A 127 0.00 -11.99 -5.78
C PHE A 127 0.62 -10.77 -6.45
N PHE A 128 1.77 -10.30 -5.96
CA PHE A 128 2.46 -9.14 -6.55
C PHE A 128 2.83 -9.36 -8.01
N MET A 129 3.33 -10.56 -8.35
CA MET A 129 3.66 -10.91 -9.74
C MET A 129 2.44 -10.90 -10.64
N ARG A 130 1.36 -11.60 -10.24
CA ARG A 130 0.11 -11.67 -11.01
C ARG A 130 -0.51 -10.29 -11.18
N PHE A 131 -0.58 -9.51 -10.10
CA PHE A 131 -1.11 -8.15 -10.16
C PHE A 131 -0.27 -7.27 -11.10
N SER A 132 1.06 -7.29 -10.98
CA SER A 132 1.95 -6.51 -11.85
C SER A 132 1.79 -6.86 -13.32
N MET A 133 1.67 -8.15 -13.64
CA MET A 133 1.38 -8.59 -15.01
C MET A 133 -0.02 -8.14 -15.47
N ALA A 134 -1.03 -8.22 -14.60
CA ALA A 134 -2.40 -7.83 -14.92
C ALA A 134 -2.49 -6.32 -15.20
N TYR A 135 -1.83 -5.53 -14.37
CA TYR A 135 -1.74 -4.09 -14.52
C TYR A 135 -1.03 -3.68 -15.82
N ARG A 136 0.04 -4.39 -16.23
CA ARG A 136 0.68 -4.14 -17.53
C ARG A 136 -0.24 -4.44 -18.71
N ASN A 137 -1.00 -5.55 -18.65
CA ASN A 137 -2.00 -5.85 -19.68
C ASN A 137 -3.10 -4.78 -19.71
N TYR A 138 -3.51 -4.28 -18.54
CA TYR A 138 -4.47 -3.18 -18.43
C TYR A 138 -3.95 -1.90 -19.09
N GLU A 139 -2.72 -1.47 -18.78
CA GLU A 139 -2.09 -0.30 -19.42
C GLU A 139 -1.90 -0.48 -20.93
N ALA A 140 -1.69 -1.72 -21.40
CA ALA A 140 -1.55 -2.04 -22.82
C ALA A 140 -2.88 -2.11 -23.60
N GLY A 141 -4.03 -2.07 -22.91
CA GLY A 141 -5.34 -2.22 -23.54
C GLY A 141 -5.83 -3.66 -23.69
N GLU A 142 -5.08 -4.65 -23.21
CA GLU A 142 -5.42 -6.08 -23.26
C GLU A 142 -6.38 -6.47 -22.12
N TRP A 143 -7.55 -5.80 -22.08
CA TRP A 143 -8.44 -5.82 -20.91
C TRP A 143 -9.02 -7.19 -20.57
N LYS A 144 -9.22 -8.06 -21.56
CA LYS A 144 -9.68 -9.45 -21.30
C LYS A 144 -8.63 -10.23 -20.50
N ALA A 145 -7.37 -10.18 -20.94
CA ALA A 145 -6.26 -10.84 -20.25
C ALA A 145 -5.98 -10.20 -18.89
N ALA A 146 -6.05 -8.87 -18.79
CA ALA A 146 -5.91 -8.14 -17.54
C ALA A 146 -6.98 -8.57 -16.52
N ARG A 147 -8.26 -8.56 -16.93
CA ARG A 147 -9.39 -8.97 -16.09
C ARG A 147 -9.21 -10.39 -15.56
N ASP A 148 -8.95 -11.36 -16.42
CA ASP A 148 -8.86 -12.77 -16.02
C ASP A 148 -7.70 -12.99 -15.02
N MET A 149 -6.61 -12.23 -15.15
CA MET A 149 -5.48 -12.30 -14.23
C MET A 149 -5.73 -11.55 -12.92
N PHE A 150 -6.45 -10.41 -12.95
CA PHE A 150 -6.90 -9.73 -11.73
C PHE A 150 -7.85 -10.61 -10.92
N LEU A 151 -8.80 -11.30 -11.55
CA LEU A 151 -9.72 -12.23 -10.87
C LEU A 151 -8.99 -13.39 -10.16
N THR A 152 -7.78 -13.71 -10.60
CA THR A 152 -6.98 -14.83 -10.07
C THR A 152 -5.71 -14.36 -9.34
N CYS A 153 -5.57 -13.07 -9.02
CA CYS A 153 -4.33 -12.55 -8.43
C CYS A 153 -4.10 -13.03 -6.98
N HIS A 154 -5.16 -13.23 -6.21
CA HIS A 154 -5.10 -13.82 -4.86
C HIS A 154 -5.20 -15.35 -4.86
N TYR A 155 -5.18 -16.00 -6.04
CA TYR A 155 -5.29 -17.45 -6.12
C TYR A 155 -4.11 -18.11 -5.39
N THR A 156 -4.43 -18.88 -4.37
CA THR A 156 -3.50 -19.83 -3.75
C THR A 156 -3.91 -21.23 -4.21
N PRO A 157 -2.99 -22.01 -4.81
CA PRO A 157 -3.31 -23.39 -5.16
C PRO A 157 -3.54 -24.20 -3.88
N LYS A 158 -4.80 -24.34 -3.48
CA LYS A 158 -5.19 -25.42 -2.56
C LYS A 158 -5.11 -26.74 -3.32
N SER A 159 -4.86 -27.83 -2.58
CA SER A 159 -4.64 -29.19 -3.09
C SER A 159 -5.76 -29.75 -3.99
N ASP A 160 -6.93 -29.11 -4.04
CA ASP A 160 -8.01 -29.48 -4.95
C ASP A 160 -8.01 -28.57 -6.19
N ALA A 161 -7.19 -28.94 -7.16
CA ALA A 161 -7.16 -28.34 -8.49
C ALA A 161 -8.46 -28.68 -9.23
N GLY A 162 -9.48 -27.84 -9.07
CA GLY A 162 -10.77 -28.05 -9.73
C GLY A 162 -11.67 -26.83 -9.65
N ARG A 163 -11.59 -25.96 -10.65
CA ARG A 163 -12.57 -24.91 -11.00
C ARG A 163 -12.90 -23.90 -9.90
N PHE A 164 -12.32 -22.71 -10.02
CA PHE A 164 -13.06 -21.50 -9.68
C PHE A 164 -12.97 -20.53 -10.84
N VAL A 165 -13.97 -20.58 -11.72
CA VAL A 165 -14.26 -19.45 -12.60
C VAL A 165 -15.01 -18.48 -11.70
N VAL A 166 -14.39 -17.35 -11.37
CA VAL A 166 -15.09 -16.26 -10.69
C VAL A 166 -16.22 -15.80 -11.62
N THR A 167 -17.47 -16.12 -11.26
CA THR A 167 -18.64 -15.85 -12.12
C THR A 167 -19.44 -14.63 -11.65
N SER A 168 -19.25 -14.19 -10.41
CA SER A 168 -19.98 -13.06 -9.81
C SER A 168 -19.04 -12.08 -9.09
N GLU A 169 -19.49 -10.85 -8.84
CA GLU A 169 -18.74 -9.88 -8.02
C GLU A 169 -18.54 -10.35 -6.59
N ALA A 170 -19.42 -11.22 -6.07
CA ALA A 170 -19.29 -11.77 -4.73
C ALA A 170 -18.07 -12.67 -4.58
N ASP A 171 -17.54 -13.19 -5.69
CA ASP A 171 -16.35 -14.04 -5.73
C ASP A 171 -15.09 -13.24 -6.13
N TRP A 172 -15.17 -11.90 -6.20
CA TRP A 172 -14.01 -11.08 -6.53
C TRP A 172 -12.97 -11.05 -5.41
N PRO A 173 -11.70 -10.76 -5.73
CA PRO A 173 -10.68 -10.56 -4.69
C PRO A 173 -11.04 -9.38 -3.78
N GLU A 174 -10.68 -9.47 -2.50
CA GLU A 174 -10.95 -8.42 -1.50
C GLU A 174 -9.99 -7.21 -1.61
N ASP A 175 -9.01 -7.24 -2.52
CA ASP A 175 -8.05 -6.15 -2.73
C ASP A 175 -8.67 -4.95 -3.44
N GLY A 176 -8.76 -3.82 -2.75
CA GLY A 176 -9.39 -2.60 -3.24
C GLY A 176 -8.89 -2.12 -4.62
N PRO A 177 -7.57 -2.01 -4.88
CA PRO A 177 -7.06 -1.65 -6.20
C PRO A 177 -7.48 -2.63 -7.30
N THR A 178 -7.44 -3.94 -7.01
CA THR A 178 -7.90 -4.98 -7.94
C THR A 178 -9.38 -4.79 -8.29
N VAL A 179 -10.23 -4.60 -7.27
CA VAL A 179 -11.67 -4.36 -7.45
C VAL A 179 -11.94 -3.08 -8.25
N THR A 180 -11.21 -2.02 -7.96
CA THR A 180 -11.34 -0.72 -8.65
C THR A 180 -11.07 -0.86 -10.16
N LEU A 181 -9.98 -1.55 -10.53
CA LEU A 181 -9.64 -1.79 -11.92
C LEU A 181 -10.63 -2.73 -12.63
N LEU A 182 -11.12 -3.76 -11.91
CA LEU A 182 -12.15 -4.66 -12.43
C LEU A 182 -13.47 -3.92 -12.72
N HIS A 183 -13.88 -2.99 -11.85
CA HIS A 183 -15.04 -2.14 -12.12
C HIS A 183 -14.84 -1.21 -13.31
N PHE A 184 -13.64 -0.64 -13.46
CA PHE A 184 -13.34 0.23 -14.59
C PHE A 184 -13.43 -0.51 -15.93
N MET A 185 -12.88 -1.72 -16.05
CA MET A 185 -12.90 -2.52 -17.28
C MET A 185 -14.30 -3.05 -17.68
N ARG A 186 -15.34 -2.81 -16.87
CA ARG A 186 -16.73 -3.15 -17.22
C ARG A 186 -17.45 -2.07 -18.03
N GLN A 187 -16.96 -0.83 -17.99
CA GLN A 187 -17.54 0.32 -18.68
C GLN A 187 -17.16 0.32 -20.16
#